data_AF-A0A3C0I7B6-F1
#
_entry.id   AF-A0A3C0I7B6-F1
#
_cell.length_a   1.000
_cell.length_b   1.000
_cell.length_c   1.000
_cell.angle_alpha   90.00
_cell.angle_beta   90.00
_cell.angle_gamma   90.00
#
_symmetry.space_group_name_H-M   'P 1'
#
loop_
_entity.id
_entity.type
_entity.pdbx_description
1 polymer ?
#
loop_
_entity_poly.entity_id
_entity_poly.type
_entity_poly.pdbx_seq_one_letter_code
_entity_poly.pdbx_strand_id
1 'polypeptide(L)'
;MKLIYLIQSDTGKMPYHIPSSSDVLLLQWQETFQPADHSFHFPHSSWAEGRNELFRRAKAMDSYDYFIFADDDVELYFDLMTFEKLLQKYQPRRAVPWYFHDWNRLCSDTKSHIDLVKYVDHAFMAVRKDCAQELMPYTMQYDEVCWWLSSEDLCERFFEKWPLETFRFNKLVINNLKSREYPQNRHQQLPKNISISFDSQEPAKQICVAYKFKLNRHICIKLGKVVCYLLIKLLPLLSLNIEVFSKNHGK
;
A
#
# COMPACT_ATOMS: atom_id res chain seq x y z
N MET A 1 -16.17 4.06 -17.03
CA MET A 1 -14.99 3.66 -16.25
C MET A 1 -14.95 2.14 -16.27
N LYS A 2 -13.93 1.53 -16.87
CA LYS A 2 -13.76 0.09 -16.95
C LYS A 2 -12.77 -0.37 -15.89
N LEU A 3 -13.14 -1.38 -15.11
CA LEU A 3 -12.36 -1.86 -13.97
C LEU A 3 -12.00 -3.33 -14.17
N ILE A 4 -10.84 -3.73 -13.63
CA ILE A 4 -10.45 -5.14 -13.56
C ILE A 4 -9.94 -5.49 -12.17
N TYR A 5 -10.47 -6.58 -11.60
CA TYR A 5 -10.00 -7.17 -10.37
C TYR A 5 -8.89 -8.20 -10.66
N LEU A 6 -7.78 -8.08 -9.95
CA LEU A 6 -6.57 -8.87 -10.10
C LEU A 6 -6.33 -9.62 -8.79
N ILE A 7 -6.85 -10.83 -8.73
CA ILE A 7 -6.92 -11.60 -7.49
C ILE A 7 -5.89 -12.72 -7.56
N GLN A 8 -5.04 -12.81 -6.53
CA GLN A 8 -4.12 -13.92 -6.34
C GLN A 8 -4.69 -14.83 -5.24
N SER A 9 -4.91 -16.10 -5.57
CA SER A 9 -5.61 -17.04 -4.70
C SER A 9 -4.96 -18.41 -4.57
N ASP A 10 -5.21 -19.03 -3.42
CA ASP A 10 -4.73 -20.33 -3.01
C ASP A 10 -5.74 -21.48 -3.20
N THR A 11 -6.98 -21.18 -3.58
CA THR A 11 -8.09 -22.16 -3.56
C THR A 11 -8.88 -22.23 -4.87
N GLY A 12 -8.54 -21.40 -5.86
CA GLY A 12 -9.25 -21.30 -7.14
C GLY A 12 -10.71 -20.82 -7.04
N LYS A 13 -11.22 -20.67 -5.83
CA LYS A 13 -12.54 -20.14 -5.53
C LYS A 13 -12.50 -18.63 -5.58
N MET A 14 -13.42 -18.03 -6.32
CA MET A 14 -13.60 -16.58 -6.32
C MET A 14 -13.96 -16.10 -4.90
N PRO A 15 -13.11 -15.28 -4.24
CA PRO A 15 -13.34 -14.84 -2.86
C PRO A 15 -14.37 -13.70 -2.76
N TYR A 16 -14.67 -13.03 -3.88
CA TYR A 16 -15.49 -11.83 -3.93
C TYR A 16 -16.65 -11.93 -4.90
N HIS A 17 -17.74 -11.25 -4.58
CA HIS A 17 -18.82 -11.01 -5.54
C HIS A 17 -18.46 -9.80 -6.42
N ILE A 18 -17.78 -10.06 -7.54
CA ILE A 18 -17.36 -9.03 -8.50
C ILE A 18 -18.59 -8.42 -9.19
N PRO A 19 -18.73 -7.09 -9.23
CA PRO A 19 -19.81 -6.44 -9.98
C PRO A 19 -19.79 -6.83 -11.46
N SER A 20 -20.96 -7.07 -12.06
CA SER A 20 -21.07 -7.50 -13.46
C SER A 20 -20.57 -6.47 -14.49
N SER A 21 -20.35 -5.22 -14.06
CA SER A 21 -19.72 -4.16 -14.84
C SER A 21 -18.19 -4.23 -14.90
N SER A 22 -17.58 -5.15 -14.16
CA SER A 22 -16.14 -5.24 -13.95
C SER A 22 -15.61 -6.61 -14.36
N ASP A 23 -14.43 -6.61 -14.96
CA ASP A 23 -13.75 -7.84 -15.32
C ASP A 23 -12.93 -8.36 -14.13
N VAL A 24 -12.54 -9.63 -14.18
CA VAL A 24 -11.68 -10.24 -13.16
C VAL A 24 -10.67 -11.17 -13.81
N LEU A 25 -9.50 -11.26 -13.20
CA LEU A 25 -8.51 -12.30 -13.41
C LEU A 25 -8.17 -12.94 -12.06
N LEU A 26 -8.24 -14.26 -12.00
CA LEU A 26 -7.95 -15.04 -10.81
C LEU A 26 -6.69 -15.90 -11.03
N LEU A 27 -5.56 -15.48 -10.46
CA LEU A 27 -4.33 -16.26 -10.48
C LEU A 27 -4.34 -17.29 -9.36
N GLN A 28 -4.02 -18.54 -9.69
CA GLN A 28 -3.80 -19.61 -8.72
C GLN A 28 -2.32 -19.96 -8.63
N TRP A 29 -1.75 -19.85 -7.43
CA TRP A 29 -0.33 -20.04 -7.18
C TRP A 29 0.04 -21.39 -6.56
N GLN A 30 -0.95 -22.17 -6.14
CA GLN A 30 -0.73 -23.53 -5.63
C GLN A 30 -0.15 -24.45 -6.70
N GLU A 31 0.48 -25.54 -6.26
CA GLU A 31 0.93 -26.64 -7.13
C GLU A 31 -0.21 -27.15 -8.03
N THR A 32 -1.36 -27.48 -7.42
CA THR A 32 -2.51 -28.02 -8.14
C THR A 32 -3.43 -26.91 -8.62
N PHE A 33 -3.63 -26.84 -9.93
CA PHE A 33 -4.63 -25.94 -10.53
C PHE A 33 -6.04 -26.48 -10.38
N GLN A 34 -6.97 -25.63 -9.94
CA GLN A 34 -8.40 -25.93 -9.92
C GLN A 34 -9.13 -24.97 -10.87
N PRO A 35 -9.38 -25.34 -12.14
CA PRO A 35 -9.98 -24.44 -13.11
C PRO A 35 -11.30 -23.83 -12.61
N ALA A 36 -11.36 -22.51 -12.62
CA ALA A 36 -12.54 -21.70 -12.37
C ALA A 36 -12.68 -20.60 -13.44
N ASP A 37 -13.85 -19.99 -13.52
CA ASP A 37 -14.08 -18.88 -14.45
C ASP A 37 -13.07 -17.76 -14.23
N HIS A 38 -12.53 -17.24 -15.34
CA HIS A 38 -11.51 -16.19 -15.35
C HIS A 38 -10.21 -16.51 -14.62
N SER A 39 -9.97 -17.79 -14.30
CA SER A 39 -8.77 -18.22 -13.60
C SER A 39 -7.65 -18.70 -14.53
N PHE A 40 -6.41 -18.60 -14.05
CA PHE A 40 -5.26 -19.21 -14.69
C PHE A 40 -4.22 -19.65 -13.65
N HIS A 41 -3.36 -20.58 -14.05
CA HIS A 41 -2.35 -21.17 -13.19
C HIS A 41 -1.00 -20.46 -13.33
N PHE A 42 -0.37 -20.14 -12.21
CA PHE A 42 1.00 -19.66 -12.14
C PHE A 42 1.65 -20.20 -10.85
N PRO A 43 2.02 -21.49 -10.85
CA PRO A 43 2.40 -22.20 -9.63
C PRO A 43 3.70 -21.66 -9.03
N HIS A 44 3.84 -21.77 -7.71
CA HIS A 44 5.02 -21.38 -6.93
C HIS A 44 5.42 -19.91 -7.03
N SER A 45 4.55 -19.07 -7.58
CA SER A 45 4.81 -17.63 -7.63
C SER A 45 4.81 -17.04 -6.23
N SER A 46 5.77 -16.18 -5.95
CA SER A 46 5.72 -15.26 -4.83
C SER A 46 4.49 -14.34 -4.90
N TRP A 47 4.29 -13.54 -3.86
CA TRP A 47 3.28 -12.49 -3.88
C TRP A 47 3.55 -11.44 -4.98
N ALA A 48 4.78 -10.95 -5.13
CA ALA A 48 5.08 -9.93 -6.14
C ALA A 48 5.04 -10.53 -7.56
N GLU A 49 5.55 -11.75 -7.76
CA GLU A 49 5.50 -12.45 -9.04
C GLU A 49 4.06 -12.64 -9.54
N GLY A 50 3.16 -13.12 -8.66
CA GLY A 50 1.75 -13.30 -9.01
C GLY A 50 1.05 -11.98 -9.33
N ARG A 51 1.26 -10.93 -8.51
CA ARG A 51 0.76 -9.56 -8.79
C ARG A 51 1.26 -9.03 -10.13
N ASN A 52 2.52 -9.27 -10.45
CA ASN A 52 3.13 -8.83 -11.71
C ASN A 52 2.55 -9.57 -12.92
N GLU A 53 2.34 -10.88 -12.82
CA GLU A 53 1.73 -11.67 -13.89
C GLU A 53 0.27 -11.29 -14.14
N LEU A 54 -0.50 -11.07 -13.06
CA LEU A 54 -1.86 -10.52 -13.16
C LEU A 54 -1.88 -9.17 -13.89
N PHE A 55 -1.00 -8.25 -13.49
CA PHE A 55 -0.90 -6.94 -14.12
C PHE A 55 -0.49 -7.04 -15.59
N ARG A 56 0.49 -7.89 -15.91
CA ARG A 56 0.97 -8.09 -17.29
C ARG A 56 -0.17 -8.53 -18.22
N ARG A 57 -1.00 -9.49 -17.78
CA ARG A 57 -2.16 -9.97 -18.56
C ARG A 57 -3.23 -8.90 -18.71
N ALA A 58 -3.59 -8.23 -17.63
CA ALA A 58 -4.59 -7.15 -17.66
C ALA A 58 -4.13 -5.97 -18.53
N LYS A 59 -2.85 -5.62 -18.47
CA LYS A 59 -2.24 -4.57 -19.30
C LYS A 59 -2.29 -4.93 -20.80
N ALA A 60 -2.11 -6.20 -21.15
CA ALA A 60 -2.19 -6.65 -22.55
C ALA A 60 -3.61 -6.50 -23.16
N MET A 61 -4.65 -6.41 -22.33
CA MET A 61 -6.03 -6.16 -22.77
C MET A 61 -6.33 -4.66 -23.00
N ASP A 62 -5.44 -3.77 -22.55
CA ASP A 62 -5.38 -2.31 -22.71
C ASP A 62 -6.68 -1.48 -22.61
N SER A 63 -7.73 -2.01 -21.98
CA SER A 63 -9.07 -1.40 -21.96
C SER A 63 -9.52 -0.87 -20.60
N TYR A 64 -8.69 -0.98 -19.56
CA TYR A 64 -9.07 -0.69 -18.17
C TYR A 64 -8.58 0.67 -17.69
N ASP A 65 -9.44 1.37 -16.94
CA ASP A 65 -9.11 2.64 -16.28
C ASP A 65 -8.47 2.43 -14.91
N TYR A 66 -8.77 1.31 -14.25
CA TYR A 66 -8.17 0.90 -12.97
C TYR A 66 -7.87 -0.58 -12.93
N PHE A 67 -6.75 -0.89 -12.27
CA PHE A 67 -6.34 -2.23 -11.88
C PHE A 67 -6.53 -2.37 -10.37
N ILE A 68 -7.37 -3.29 -9.94
CA ILE A 68 -7.73 -3.50 -8.53
C ILE A 68 -7.10 -4.81 -8.05
N PHE A 69 -5.99 -4.69 -7.34
CA PHE A 69 -5.29 -5.82 -6.73
C PHE A 69 -5.99 -6.20 -5.43
N ALA A 70 -6.27 -7.49 -5.24
CA ALA A 70 -6.75 -8.03 -3.97
C ALA A 70 -6.11 -9.38 -3.66
N ASP A 71 -5.79 -9.63 -2.40
CA ASP A 71 -5.51 -10.99 -1.92
C ASP A 71 -6.84 -11.76 -1.82
N ASP A 72 -6.81 -13.06 -1.59
CA ASP A 72 -8.02 -13.90 -1.48
C ASP A 72 -8.46 -14.18 -0.03
N ASP A 73 -7.62 -13.83 0.93
CA ASP A 73 -7.83 -14.02 2.36
C ASP A 73 -8.30 -12.75 3.08
N VAL A 74 -8.58 -11.69 2.32
CA VAL A 74 -9.05 -10.40 2.85
C VAL A 74 -10.57 -10.39 2.90
N GLU A 75 -11.10 -10.13 4.09
CA GLU A 75 -12.53 -9.93 4.31
C GLU A 75 -12.91 -8.47 4.03
N LEU A 76 -14.01 -8.29 3.28
CA LEU A 76 -14.55 -6.97 2.95
C LEU A 76 -15.81 -6.72 3.80
N TYR A 77 -15.82 -5.61 4.54
CA TYR A 77 -16.99 -5.15 5.29
C TYR A 77 -17.77 -4.07 4.51
N PHE A 78 -17.79 -4.21 3.19
CA PHE A 78 -18.48 -3.35 2.22
C PHE A 78 -18.75 -4.11 0.93
N ASP A 79 -19.68 -3.61 0.12
CA ASP A 79 -19.92 -4.13 -1.23
C ASP A 79 -18.98 -3.46 -2.25
N LEU A 80 -18.50 -4.25 -3.21
CA LEU A 80 -17.56 -3.76 -4.23
C LEU A 80 -18.16 -2.63 -5.09
N MET A 81 -19.46 -2.66 -5.37
CA MET A 81 -20.12 -1.58 -6.12
C MET A 81 -20.04 -0.22 -5.41
N THR A 82 -20.07 -0.19 -4.07
CA THR A 82 -19.79 1.04 -3.30
C THR A 82 -18.36 1.52 -3.51
N PHE A 83 -17.37 0.61 -3.51
CA PHE A 83 -15.97 0.97 -3.81
C PHE A 83 -15.82 1.55 -5.22
N GLU A 84 -16.42 0.91 -6.23
CA GLU A 84 -16.40 1.37 -7.62
C GLU A 84 -17.02 2.77 -7.78
N LYS A 85 -18.13 3.05 -7.10
CA LYS A 85 -18.75 4.39 -7.08
C LYS A 85 -17.82 5.46 -6.50
N LEU A 86 -17.03 5.12 -5.48
CA LEU A 86 -16.05 6.06 -4.92
C LEU A 86 -14.86 6.27 -5.87
N LEU A 87 -14.38 5.22 -6.55
CA LEU A 87 -13.38 5.37 -7.62
C LEU A 87 -13.90 6.28 -8.73
N GLN A 88 -15.14 6.07 -9.19
CA GLN A 88 -15.73 6.89 -10.25
C GLN A 88 -15.85 8.36 -9.83
N LYS A 89 -16.25 8.60 -8.58
CA LYS A 89 -16.49 9.93 -8.04
C LYS A 89 -15.19 10.71 -7.83
N TYR A 90 -14.18 10.09 -7.24
CA TYR A 90 -12.96 10.80 -6.80
C TYR A 90 -11.79 10.61 -7.75
N GLN A 91 -11.82 9.57 -8.58
CA GLN A 91 -10.78 9.21 -9.54
C GLN A 91 -9.34 9.30 -9.00
N PRO A 92 -9.06 8.79 -7.77
CA PRO A 92 -7.74 8.90 -7.19
C PRO A 92 -6.73 8.09 -7.99
N ARG A 93 -5.46 8.51 -8.01
CA ARG A 93 -4.40 7.72 -8.67
C ARG A 93 -4.19 6.36 -7.99
N ARG A 94 -4.31 6.32 -6.66
CA ARG A 94 -4.33 5.09 -5.85
C ARG A 94 -5.41 5.19 -4.79
N ALA A 95 -6.18 4.11 -4.62
CA ALA A 95 -7.22 4.04 -3.60
C ALA A 95 -7.12 2.73 -2.82
N VAL A 96 -7.33 2.81 -1.51
CA VAL A 96 -7.41 1.66 -0.62
C VAL A 96 -8.61 1.79 0.33
N PRO A 97 -9.23 0.68 0.75
CA PRO A 97 -10.06 0.65 1.94
C PRO A 97 -9.22 0.83 3.20
N TRP A 98 -9.88 1.07 4.33
CA TRP A 98 -9.25 1.10 5.64
C TRP A 98 -8.98 -0.31 6.17
N TYR A 99 -7.71 -0.59 6.45
CA TYR A 99 -7.29 -1.84 7.09
C TYR A 99 -7.55 -1.79 8.60
N PHE A 100 -8.28 -2.76 9.16
CA PHE A 100 -8.70 -2.74 10.57
C PHE A 100 -7.53 -2.65 11.56
N HIS A 101 -6.39 -3.28 11.22
CA HIS A 101 -5.17 -3.26 12.02
C HIS A 101 -4.16 -2.17 11.61
N ASP A 102 -4.57 -1.18 10.80
CA ASP A 102 -3.68 -0.12 10.34
C ASP A 102 -3.06 0.63 11.53
N TRP A 103 -1.73 0.58 11.63
CA TRP A 103 -0.96 1.26 12.69
C TRP A 103 -1.10 2.78 12.62
N ASN A 104 -1.62 3.32 11.50
CA ASN A 104 -1.97 4.73 11.34
C ASN A 104 -3.27 5.16 12.05
N ARG A 105 -3.87 4.29 12.89
CA ARG A 105 -5.09 4.59 13.67
C ARG A 105 -5.02 5.88 14.50
N LEU A 106 -3.81 6.32 14.85
CA LEU A 106 -3.57 7.51 15.67
C LEU A 106 -3.70 8.84 14.89
N CYS A 107 -3.72 8.81 13.56
CA CYS A 107 -3.74 10.01 12.71
C CYS A 107 -5.03 10.15 11.89
N SER A 108 -5.91 9.15 11.90
CA SER A 108 -7.18 9.19 11.18
C SER A 108 -8.22 10.01 11.94
N ASP A 109 -8.73 11.07 11.33
CA ASP A 109 -9.96 11.71 11.79
C ASP A 109 -11.11 10.78 11.40
N THR A 110 -11.69 10.06 12.36
CA THR A 110 -12.81 9.14 12.09
C THR A 110 -14.06 9.86 11.55
N LYS A 111 -14.06 11.20 11.53
CA LYS A 111 -15.10 12.01 10.90
C LYS A 111 -14.88 12.23 9.40
N SER A 112 -13.64 12.14 8.89
CA SER A 112 -13.37 12.29 7.46
C SER A 112 -13.81 11.04 6.70
N HIS A 113 -14.40 11.24 5.52
CA HIS A 113 -14.74 10.13 4.62
C HIS A 113 -13.52 9.59 3.86
N ILE A 114 -12.48 10.41 3.73
CA ILE A 114 -11.27 10.13 2.96
C ILE A 114 -10.07 10.68 3.72
N ASP A 115 -9.02 9.86 3.84
CA ASP A 115 -7.70 10.30 4.28
C ASP A 115 -6.67 10.19 3.16
N LEU A 116 -5.62 11.00 3.26
CA LEU A 116 -4.45 10.93 2.40
C LEU A 116 -3.37 10.13 3.13
N VAL A 117 -2.91 9.04 2.54
CA VAL A 117 -2.01 8.09 3.21
C VAL A 117 -0.79 7.78 2.35
N LYS A 118 0.39 7.66 3.00
CA LYS A 118 1.62 7.28 2.30
C LYS A 118 1.75 5.76 2.22
N TYR A 119 1.79 5.11 3.38
CA TYR A 119 1.93 3.68 3.51
C TYR A 119 0.57 3.03 3.69
N VAL A 120 0.34 1.97 2.93
CA VAL A 120 -0.90 1.20 2.93
C VAL A 120 -0.55 -0.27 2.80
N ASP A 121 -1.42 -1.13 3.32
CA ASP A 121 -1.37 -2.55 3.01
C ASP A 121 -1.86 -2.77 1.57
N HIS A 122 -1.19 -3.63 0.81
CA HIS A 122 -1.53 -3.94 -0.58
C HIS A 122 -2.41 -5.21 -0.70
N ALA A 123 -2.97 -5.66 0.42
CA ALA A 123 -4.05 -6.64 0.53
C ALA A 123 -5.27 -6.30 -0.34
N PHE A 124 -5.60 -5.00 -0.48
CA PHE A 124 -6.62 -4.52 -1.41
C PHE A 124 -6.28 -3.11 -1.87
N MET A 125 -6.03 -2.91 -3.17
CA MET A 125 -5.58 -1.63 -3.71
C MET A 125 -6.04 -1.43 -5.15
N ALA A 126 -6.65 -0.28 -5.43
CA ALA A 126 -6.92 0.18 -6.79
C ALA A 126 -5.83 1.15 -7.25
N VAL A 127 -5.33 0.96 -8.47
CA VAL A 127 -4.36 1.86 -9.13
C VAL A 127 -4.88 2.26 -10.49
N ARG A 128 -4.90 3.56 -10.77
CA ARG A 128 -5.36 4.11 -12.05
C ARG A 128 -4.39 3.76 -13.17
N LYS A 129 -4.90 3.62 -14.41
CA LYS A 129 -4.14 3.14 -15.58
C LYS A 129 -2.84 3.90 -15.80
N ASP A 130 -2.89 5.23 -15.80
CA ASP A 130 -1.73 6.10 -16.00
C ASP A 130 -0.63 5.86 -14.96
N CYS A 131 -1.02 5.61 -13.71
CA CYS A 131 -0.09 5.30 -12.62
C CYS A 131 0.46 3.88 -12.70
N ALA A 132 -0.41 2.90 -12.98
CA ALA A 132 -0.01 1.51 -13.05
C ALA A 132 0.96 1.26 -14.21
N GLN A 133 0.75 1.90 -15.36
CA GLN A 133 1.64 1.77 -16.52
C GLN A 133 3.07 2.26 -16.25
N GLU A 134 3.23 3.17 -15.31
CA GLU A 134 4.52 3.78 -14.97
C GLU A 134 5.20 3.16 -13.76
N LEU A 135 4.45 2.82 -12.70
CA LEU A 135 5.03 2.31 -11.46
C LEU A 135 5.08 0.79 -11.38
N MET A 136 4.24 0.06 -12.10
CA MET A 136 4.30 -1.39 -12.09
C MET A 136 5.32 -1.89 -13.13
N PRO A 137 6.03 -3.00 -12.86
CA PRO A 137 5.78 -4.03 -11.85
C PRO A 137 6.24 -3.71 -10.41
N TYR A 138 5.82 -4.56 -9.46
CA TYR A 138 6.45 -4.68 -8.14
C TYR A 138 7.90 -5.16 -8.29
N THR A 139 8.77 -4.68 -7.41
CA THR A 139 10.10 -5.29 -7.25
C THR A 139 9.97 -6.69 -6.66
N MET A 140 10.80 -7.62 -7.13
CA MET A 140 10.89 -9.00 -6.63
C MET A 140 12.15 -9.21 -5.78
N GLN A 141 12.94 -8.14 -5.57
CA GLN A 141 14.20 -8.20 -4.81
C GLN A 141 14.02 -8.67 -3.36
N TYR A 142 12.80 -8.56 -2.83
CA TYR A 142 12.49 -8.87 -1.44
C TYR A 142 11.66 -10.15 -1.27
N ASP A 143 11.37 -10.88 -2.36
CA ASP A 143 10.42 -12.00 -2.31
C ASP A 143 10.89 -13.17 -1.43
N GLU A 144 12.21 -13.37 -1.33
CA GLU A 144 12.82 -14.36 -0.45
C GLU A 144 12.93 -13.90 1.01
N VAL A 145 12.78 -12.60 1.27
CA VAL A 145 12.98 -11.99 2.59
C VAL A 145 11.65 -11.62 3.22
N CYS A 146 10.90 -10.69 2.62
CA CYS A 146 9.70 -10.13 3.20
C CYS A 146 8.84 -9.46 2.11
N TRP A 147 7.67 -10.03 1.83
CA TRP A 147 6.74 -9.54 0.80
C TRP A 147 6.21 -8.12 1.09
N TRP A 148 6.22 -7.70 2.35
CA TRP A 148 5.86 -6.33 2.75
C TRP A 148 6.80 -5.29 2.15
N LEU A 149 8.08 -5.61 1.96
CA LEU A 149 9.06 -4.66 1.43
C LEU A 149 8.77 -4.28 -0.03
N SER A 150 8.25 -5.21 -0.84
CA SER A 150 7.81 -4.92 -2.21
C SER A 150 6.63 -3.94 -2.23
N SER A 151 5.74 -4.02 -1.24
CA SER A 151 4.64 -3.06 -1.06
C SER A 151 5.14 -1.70 -0.59
N GLU A 152 6.09 -1.67 0.34
CA GLU A 152 6.71 -0.43 0.85
C GLU A 152 7.48 0.30 -0.25
N ASP A 153 8.28 -0.41 -1.05
CA ASP A 153 8.95 0.15 -2.23
C ASP A 153 7.95 0.83 -3.19
N LEU A 154 6.85 0.15 -3.51
CA LEU A 154 5.84 0.74 -4.39
C LEU A 154 5.16 1.95 -3.73
N CYS A 155 4.94 1.94 -2.41
CA CYS A 155 4.44 3.11 -1.67
C CYS A 155 5.40 4.30 -1.75
N GLU A 156 6.71 4.07 -1.63
CA GLU A 156 7.73 5.12 -1.74
C GLU A 156 7.72 5.73 -3.13
N ARG A 157 7.85 4.90 -4.17
CA ARG A 157 7.85 5.36 -5.57
C ARG A 157 6.56 6.11 -5.92
N PHE A 158 5.43 5.67 -5.37
CA PHE A 158 4.16 6.38 -5.53
C PHE A 158 4.18 7.76 -4.85
N PHE A 159 4.63 7.83 -3.60
CA PHE A 159 4.64 9.07 -2.83
C PHE A 159 5.63 10.11 -3.37
N GLU A 160 6.79 9.68 -3.86
CA GLU A 160 7.78 10.54 -4.49
C GLU A 160 7.20 11.25 -5.72
N LYS A 161 6.41 10.51 -6.51
CA LYS A 161 5.87 11.01 -7.77
C LYS A 161 4.55 11.75 -7.63
N TRP A 162 3.66 11.24 -6.79
CA TRP A 162 2.31 11.77 -6.58
C TRP A 162 1.99 11.89 -5.10
N PRO A 163 2.67 12.82 -4.39
CA PRO A 163 2.33 13.09 -3.00
C PRO A 163 0.87 13.55 -2.95
N LEU A 164 0.11 13.03 -1.97
CA LEU A 164 -1.30 13.37 -1.73
C LEU A 164 -2.34 12.74 -2.69
N GLU A 165 -1.94 11.81 -3.55
CA GLU A 165 -2.85 11.17 -4.54
C GLU A 165 -3.21 9.72 -4.19
N THR A 166 -2.93 9.31 -2.94
CA THR A 166 -3.37 8.03 -2.38
C THR A 166 -4.50 8.27 -1.40
N PHE A 167 -5.70 7.81 -1.76
CA PHE A 167 -6.90 7.99 -0.97
C PHE A 167 -7.21 6.72 -0.18
N ARG A 168 -7.41 6.84 1.12
CA ARG A 168 -8.02 5.80 1.93
C ARG A 168 -9.49 6.12 2.14
N PHE A 169 -10.37 5.22 1.72
CA PHE A 169 -11.80 5.34 1.97
C PHE A 169 -12.15 4.82 3.36
N ASN A 170 -12.21 5.72 4.34
CA ASN A 170 -12.32 5.39 5.76
C ASN A 170 -13.59 4.62 6.17
N LYS A 171 -14.63 4.62 5.32
CA LYS A 171 -15.87 3.87 5.55
C LYS A 171 -15.85 2.45 5.00
N LEU A 172 -14.88 2.13 4.14
CA LEU A 172 -14.75 0.81 3.54
C LEU A 172 -13.68 0.08 4.33
N VAL A 173 -14.08 -0.91 5.13
CA VAL A 173 -13.15 -1.61 6.03
C VAL A 173 -12.79 -2.96 5.44
N ILE A 174 -11.50 -3.30 5.51
CA ILE A 174 -11.00 -4.64 5.26
C ILE A 174 -10.29 -5.21 6.48
N ASN A 175 -10.22 -6.52 6.53
CA ASN A 175 -9.44 -7.24 7.53
C ASN A 175 -8.81 -8.48 6.92
N ASN A 176 -7.61 -8.85 7.37
CA ASN A 176 -7.05 -10.16 7.09
C ASN A 176 -7.04 -10.97 8.39
N LEU A 177 -8.04 -11.83 8.56
CA LEU A 177 -8.15 -12.70 9.73
C LEU A 177 -7.29 -13.97 9.61
N LYS A 178 -6.75 -14.26 8.42
CA LYS A 178 -5.96 -15.45 8.17
C LYS A 178 -4.48 -15.07 8.19
N SER A 179 -3.79 -15.40 9.27
CA SER A 179 -2.33 -15.40 9.25
C SER A 179 -1.85 -16.61 8.43
N ARG A 180 -1.37 -16.39 7.20
CA ARG A 180 -0.60 -17.40 6.48
C ARG A 180 0.87 -17.33 6.89
N GLU A 181 1.58 -18.44 6.72
CA GLU A 181 3.03 -18.45 6.84
C GLU A 181 3.63 -17.76 5.60
N TYR A 182 4.22 -16.59 5.82
CA TYR A 182 4.96 -15.84 4.82
C TYR A 182 6.46 -15.93 5.14
N PRO A 183 7.37 -15.79 4.15
CA PRO A 183 8.81 -15.98 4.35
C PRO A 183 9.35 -15.32 5.61
N GLN A 184 8.95 -14.07 5.91
CA GLN A 184 9.12 -13.41 7.21
C GLN A 184 8.00 -12.38 7.48
N ASN A 185 7.50 -12.34 8.72
CA ASN A 185 6.69 -11.22 9.21
C ASN A 185 7.61 -10.07 9.65
N ARG A 186 7.22 -8.81 9.44
CA ARG A 186 7.99 -7.59 9.81
C ARG A 186 8.58 -7.59 11.24
N HIS A 187 7.95 -8.33 12.15
CA HIS A 187 8.35 -8.46 13.56
C HIS A 187 9.37 -9.58 13.83
N GLN A 188 9.57 -10.49 12.87
CA GLN A 188 10.56 -11.55 12.90
C GLN A 188 11.83 -11.04 12.22
N GLN A 189 12.50 -10.10 12.91
CA GLN A 189 13.91 -9.71 12.73
C GLN A 189 14.37 -9.38 11.31
N LEU A 190 14.46 -8.09 10.98
CA LEU A 190 15.56 -7.62 10.12
C LEU A 190 16.85 -8.21 10.72
N PRO A 191 17.66 -8.96 9.96
CA PRO A 191 18.95 -9.41 10.47
C PRO A 191 19.70 -8.17 10.95
N LYS A 192 20.23 -8.19 12.17
CA LYS A 192 20.99 -7.08 12.76
C LYS A 192 22.17 -6.59 11.89
N ASN A 193 22.47 -7.28 10.79
CA ASN A 193 23.61 -7.08 9.92
C ASN A 193 23.26 -6.79 8.44
N ILE A 194 22.00 -6.56 8.04
CA ILE A 194 21.75 -5.99 6.70
C ILE A 194 22.05 -4.49 6.77
N SER A 195 23.26 -4.12 6.35
CA SER A 195 23.54 -2.74 5.94
C SER A 195 22.92 -2.53 4.56
N ILE A 196 21.74 -1.92 4.52
CA ILE A 196 21.20 -1.39 3.27
C ILE A 196 22.03 -0.14 2.97
N SER A 197 23.05 -0.29 2.12
CA SER A 197 23.77 0.86 1.57
C SER A 197 22.89 1.51 0.52
N PHE A 198 22.25 2.62 0.88
CA PHE A 198 21.73 3.53 -0.12
C PHE A 198 22.92 4.22 -0.77
N ASP A 199 23.10 4.03 -2.09
CA ASP A 199 24.14 4.72 -2.84
C ASP A 199 23.79 6.22 -2.87
N SER A 200 24.36 6.96 -1.91
CA SER A 200 24.01 8.33 -1.58
C SER A 200 24.77 9.28 -2.49
N GLN A 201 24.25 9.54 -3.69
CA GLN A 201 24.64 10.72 -4.47
C GLN A 201 23.71 11.93 -4.27
N GLU A 202 22.68 11.86 -3.41
CA GLU A 202 21.96 13.07 -2.94
C GLU A 202 21.66 13.02 -1.42
N PRO A 203 22.58 13.49 -0.56
CA PRO A 203 22.44 13.41 0.91
C PRO A 203 21.36 14.34 1.52
N ALA A 204 20.71 15.20 0.74
CA ALA A 204 19.88 16.29 1.28
C ALA A 204 18.36 16.05 1.21
N LYS A 205 17.87 14.96 0.60
CA LYS A 205 16.42 14.71 0.44
C LYS A 205 15.84 13.60 1.31
N GLN A 206 16.66 12.81 2.00
CA GLN A 206 16.20 11.56 2.64
C GLN A 206 16.13 11.55 4.17
N ILE A 207 16.31 12.69 4.84
CA ILE A 207 16.14 12.76 6.30
C ILE A 207 14.94 13.67 6.64
N CYS A 208 13.75 13.17 6.34
CA CYS A 208 12.50 13.52 7.03
C CYS A 208 11.40 12.58 6.50
N VAL A 209 11.10 11.50 7.20
CA VAL A 209 9.75 11.07 7.66
C VAL A 209 9.93 9.76 8.45
N ALA A 210 10.65 9.81 9.57
CA ALA A 210 10.60 8.77 10.61
C ALA A 210 11.14 9.27 11.96
N TYR A 211 11.06 10.58 12.22
CA TYR A 211 11.18 11.09 13.59
C TYR A 211 9.84 11.63 14.02
N LYS A 212 9.26 10.87 14.94
CA LYS A 212 8.10 11.17 15.77
C LYS A 212 8.29 12.55 16.39
N PHE A 213 7.87 13.62 15.71
CA PHE A 213 7.68 14.90 16.38
C PHE A 213 6.53 14.69 17.34
N LYS A 214 6.89 14.46 18.60
CA LYS A 214 6.03 14.67 19.76
C LYS A 214 5.80 16.18 19.89
N LEU A 215 5.28 16.83 18.83
CA LEU A 215 4.80 18.19 18.95
C LEU A 215 3.57 18.10 19.82
N ASN A 216 3.71 18.65 21.02
CA ASN A 216 2.69 18.65 22.05
C ASN A 216 1.36 19.09 21.42
N ARG A 217 0.27 18.32 21.61
CA ARG A 217 -1.03 18.51 20.93
C ARG A 217 -1.54 19.96 21.04
N HIS A 218 -1.11 20.70 22.06
CA HIS A 218 -1.40 22.12 22.29
C HIS A 218 -0.70 23.10 21.32
N ILE A 219 0.45 22.75 20.74
CA ILE A 219 1.20 23.61 19.82
C ILE A 219 0.57 23.60 18.42
N CYS A 220 0.19 22.41 17.92
CA CYS A 220 -0.48 22.29 16.62
C CYS A 220 -1.87 22.97 16.59
N ILE A 221 -2.57 23.02 17.73
CA ILE A 221 -3.86 23.70 17.84
C ILE A 221 -3.68 25.23 17.78
N LYS A 222 -2.58 25.77 18.33
CA LYS A 222 -2.32 27.22 18.34
C LYS A 222 -1.77 27.78 17.03
N LEU A 223 -0.97 27.01 16.28
CA LEU A 223 -0.29 27.52 15.08
C LEU A 223 -1.09 27.37 13.78
N GLY A 224 -2.13 26.52 13.75
CA GLY A 224 -2.94 26.29 12.56
C GLY A 224 -2.23 25.41 11.50
N LYS A 225 -3.01 24.67 10.72
CA LYS A 225 -2.52 23.63 9.79
C LYS A 225 -1.51 24.15 8.75
N VAL A 226 -1.64 25.41 8.32
CA VAL A 226 -0.78 26.03 7.30
C VAL A 226 0.63 26.32 7.83
N VAL A 227 0.77 26.72 9.09
CA VAL A 227 2.06 27.03 9.71
C VAL A 227 2.86 25.76 10.01
N CYS A 228 2.19 24.70 10.47
CA CYS A 228 2.82 23.39 10.63
C CYS A 228 3.35 22.82 9.31
N TYR A 229 2.62 23.04 8.20
CA TYR A 229 3.04 22.62 6.86
C TYR A 229 4.27 23.40 6.36
N LEU A 230 4.31 24.72 6.57
CA LEU A 230 5.47 25.54 6.23
C LEU A 230 6.70 25.16 7.05
N LEU A 231 6.55 24.86 8.35
CA LEU A 231 7.64 24.39 9.20
C LEU A 231 8.23 23.07 8.71
N ILE A 232 7.40 22.11 8.30
CA ILE A 232 7.85 20.82 7.74
C ILE A 232 8.60 21.03 6.42
N LYS A 233 8.18 21.99 5.58
CA LYS A 233 8.88 22.32 4.34
C LYS A 233 10.20 23.09 4.56
N LEU A 234 10.30 23.88 5.61
CA LEU A 234 11.48 24.71 5.90
C LEU A 234 12.51 24.00 6.79
N LEU A 235 12.11 22.97 7.53
CA LEU A 235 12.98 22.17 8.40
C LEU A 235 14.22 21.58 7.68
N PRO A 236 14.12 21.05 6.45
CA PRO A 236 15.29 20.57 5.70
C PRO A 236 16.23 21.70 5.22
N LEU A 237 15.76 22.96 5.19
CA LEU A 237 16.52 24.12 4.75
C LEU A 237 17.24 24.83 5.91
N LEU A 238 16.92 24.46 7.15
CA LEU A 238 17.57 24.96 8.35
C LEU A 238 18.58 23.93 8.81
N SER A 239 19.86 24.20 8.60
CA SER A 239 20.99 23.41 9.13
C SER A 239 21.04 23.50 10.66
N LEU A 240 20.08 22.87 11.34
CA LEU A 240 20.04 22.80 12.79
C LEU A 240 20.73 21.51 13.24
N ASN A 241 21.91 21.67 13.84
CA ASN A 241 22.55 20.61 14.61
C ASN A 241 21.67 20.28 15.82
N ILE A 242 21.04 19.11 15.80
CA ILE A 242 20.31 18.58 16.94
C ILE A 242 21.27 17.67 17.72
N GLU A 243 21.83 18.17 18.83
CA GLU A 243 22.53 17.34 19.79
C GLU A 243 21.54 16.43 20.53
N VAL A 244 21.73 15.12 20.41
CA VAL A 244 20.92 14.13 21.11
C VAL A 244 21.51 13.92 22.51
N PHE A 245 20.86 14.49 23.53
CA PHE A 245 21.17 14.15 24.92
C PHE A 245 20.62 12.76 25.27
N SER A 246 21.51 11.78 25.48
CA SER A 246 21.12 10.54 26.15
C SER A 246 21.07 10.79 27.65
N LYS A 247 19.91 10.50 28.27
CA LYS A 247 19.84 10.41 29.73
C LYS A 247 20.32 9.02 30.14
N ASN A 248 21.54 8.96 30.69
CA ASN A 248 22.00 7.83 31.46
C ASN A 248 21.17 7.73 32.75
N HIS A 249 20.32 6.71 32.86
CA HIS A 249 19.82 6.26 34.15
C HIS A 249 20.88 5.36 34.77
N GLY A 250 21.72 5.95 35.61
CA GLY A 250 22.60 5.22 36.51
C GLY A 250 21.83 4.70 37.71
N LYS A 251 21.99 3.38 37.95
CA LYS A 251 21.83 2.56 39.17
C LYS A 251 20.67 2.86 40.11
#